data_AF-A0A6P8ZZV2-F1
#
_entry.id   AF-A0A6P8ZZV2-F1
#
_cell.length_a   1.000
_cell.length_b   1.000
_cell.length_c   1.000
_cell.angle_alpha   90.00
_cell.angle_beta   90.00
_cell.angle_gamma   90.00
#
_symmetry.space_group_name_H-M   'P 1'
#
loop_
_entity.id
_entity.type
_entity.pdbx_description
1 polymer ?
#
loop_
_entity_poly.entity_id
_entity_poly.type
_entity_poly.pdbx_seq_one_letter_code
_entity_poly.pdbx_strand_id
1 'polypeptide(L)'
;MAFSQAPWLAPYINFNTKMRQQATSEFQKNLWKLKNNSVFGKTCENVKKRRSVSFTREKSKFLKLVRSPLFHSFEILEHDMIIVERHKPNVVLNRPLYVGAVVLDVSKQIMFNFHYNAIKKMYKDKVTMCASDTDSLFYHIETDDVYKDMQGMSKWLDTSDYPLDHPLYSLKNKKVMGLFKDENNGKIMTSFIGLRAKMYTFSTVDGKTKCVGKGVPRQALKQQLSFKDYYKCIVEKKNKNVSFKKISSDRKHNLFTTFSTKKGLSCFDDKRYIESCNVKTKAYGHFSIRDDGERNISELVELLDEL
;
A
#
# COMPACT_ATOMS: atom_id res chain seq x y z
N MET A 1 28.52 -22.55 -11.72
CA MET A 1 27.16 -22.62 -12.31
C MET A 1 26.98 -21.47 -13.27
N ALA A 2 26.75 -21.75 -14.54
CA ALA A 2 26.34 -20.74 -15.52
C ALA A 2 24.84 -20.93 -15.77
N PHE A 3 24.09 -19.84 -15.93
CA PHE A 3 22.66 -19.88 -16.21
C PHE A 3 22.36 -18.98 -17.41
N SER A 4 21.42 -19.43 -18.25
CA SER A 4 20.96 -18.65 -19.40
C SER A 4 19.93 -17.63 -18.91
N GLN A 5 20.12 -16.36 -19.29
CA GLN A 5 19.18 -15.28 -19.04
C GLN A 5 18.63 -14.78 -20.36
N ALA A 6 17.32 -14.56 -20.41
CA ALA A 6 16.67 -13.89 -21.52
C ALA A 6 15.58 -12.95 -20.99
N PRO A 7 15.28 -11.83 -21.68
CA PRO A 7 14.20 -10.92 -21.32
C PRO A 7 12.84 -11.48 -21.74
N TRP A 8 12.50 -12.70 -21.29
CA TRP A 8 11.35 -13.48 -21.76
C TRP A 8 9.99 -12.79 -21.52
N LEU A 9 9.86 -11.93 -20.49
CA LEU A 9 8.67 -11.11 -20.26
C LEU A 9 8.63 -9.82 -21.07
N ALA A 10 9.75 -9.35 -21.61
CA ALA A 10 9.82 -8.04 -22.23
C ALA A 10 8.81 -7.85 -23.38
N PRO A 11 8.59 -8.82 -24.30
CA PRO A 11 7.58 -8.65 -25.35
C PRO A 11 6.17 -8.39 -24.79
N TYR A 12 5.77 -9.14 -23.76
CA TYR A 12 4.46 -8.99 -23.12
C TYR A 12 4.33 -7.65 -22.38
N ILE A 13 5.33 -7.29 -21.59
CA ILE A 13 5.35 -6.04 -20.81
C ILE A 13 5.37 -4.82 -21.74
N ASN A 14 6.16 -4.85 -22.80
CA ASN A 14 6.26 -3.77 -23.79
C ASN A 14 4.97 -3.61 -24.56
N PHE A 15 4.34 -4.71 -24.99
CA PHE A 15 3.03 -4.68 -25.62
C PHE A 15 1.98 -4.01 -24.73
N ASN A 16 1.83 -4.46 -23.49
CA ASN A 16 0.86 -3.88 -22.55
C ASN A 16 1.17 -2.41 -22.23
N THR A 17 2.46 -2.03 -22.17
CA THR A 17 2.87 -0.64 -21.94
C THR A 17 2.48 0.25 -23.11
N LYS A 18 2.70 -0.21 -24.35
CA LYS A 18 2.25 0.49 -25.56
C LYS A 18 0.73 0.63 -25.61
N MET A 19 0.00 -0.44 -25.32
CA MET A 19 -1.47 -0.41 -25.26
C MET A 19 -1.98 0.54 -24.16
N ARG A 20 -1.29 0.61 -23.02
CA ARG A 20 -1.59 1.55 -21.94
C ARG A 20 -1.33 3.00 -22.34
N GLN A 21 -0.30 3.28 -23.13
CA GLN A 21 -0.01 4.62 -23.65
C GLN A 21 -1.08 5.10 -24.65
N GLN A 22 -1.59 4.18 -25.47
CA GLN A 22 -2.63 4.44 -26.49
C GLN A 22 -4.05 4.50 -25.91
N ALA A 23 -4.26 3.97 -24.71
CA ALA A 23 -5.56 3.94 -24.07
C ALA A 23 -6.12 5.35 -23.82
N THR A 24 -7.36 5.57 -24.27
CA THR A 24 -8.08 6.84 -24.13
C THR A 24 -8.89 6.89 -22.84
N SER A 25 -9.39 5.74 -22.36
CA SER A 25 -10.19 5.66 -21.14
C SER A 25 -9.40 5.22 -19.92
N GLU A 26 -9.84 5.67 -18.74
CA GLU A 26 -9.26 5.27 -17.47
C GLU A 26 -9.43 3.76 -17.21
N PHE A 27 -10.53 3.17 -17.69
CA PHE A 27 -10.74 1.73 -17.63
C PHE A 27 -9.65 0.96 -18.40
N GLN A 28 -9.40 1.33 -19.66
CA GLN A 28 -8.39 0.67 -20.49
C GLN A 28 -6.99 0.84 -19.88
N LYS A 29 -6.65 2.04 -19.41
CA LYS A 29 -5.36 2.29 -18.73
C LYS A 29 -5.18 1.36 -17.53
N ASN A 30 -6.22 1.18 -16.72
CA ASN A 30 -6.19 0.29 -15.56
C ASN A 30 -6.16 -1.19 -15.92
N LEU A 31 -6.84 -1.60 -16.99
CA LEU A 31 -6.78 -2.98 -17.50
C LEU A 31 -5.36 -3.37 -17.91
N TRP A 32 -4.70 -2.54 -18.73
CA TRP A 32 -3.33 -2.82 -19.18
C TRP A 32 -2.32 -2.78 -18.02
N LYS A 33 -2.52 -1.87 -17.05
CA LYS A 33 -1.75 -1.87 -15.79
C LYS A 33 -1.94 -3.19 -15.02
N LEU A 34 -3.18 -3.66 -14.88
CA LEU A 34 -3.50 -4.90 -14.18
C LEU A 34 -2.86 -6.12 -14.87
N LYS A 35 -2.86 -6.18 -16.20
CA LYS A 35 -2.23 -7.26 -16.98
C LYS A 35 -0.73 -7.40 -16.70
N ASN A 36 -0.03 -6.30 -16.43
CA ASN A 36 1.38 -6.35 -16.02
C ASN A 36 1.51 -6.72 -14.54
N ASN A 37 0.76 -6.07 -13.65
CA ASN A 37 0.84 -6.29 -12.21
C ASN A 37 0.43 -7.71 -11.79
N SER A 38 -0.50 -8.34 -12.52
CA SER A 38 -0.99 -9.69 -12.22
C SER A 38 0.06 -10.76 -12.47
N VAL A 39 0.97 -10.57 -13.44
CA VAL A 39 2.09 -11.48 -13.70
C VAL A 39 2.99 -11.56 -12.46
N PHE A 40 3.39 -10.41 -11.93
CA PHE A 40 4.14 -10.33 -10.67
C PHE A 40 3.37 -10.97 -9.50
N GLY A 41 2.08 -10.65 -9.35
CA GLY A 41 1.25 -11.27 -8.31
C GLY A 41 1.23 -12.81 -8.43
N LYS A 42 1.24 -13.32 -9.66
CA LYS A 42 1.27 -14.76 -9.93
C LYS A 42 2.61 -15.39 -9.58
N THR A 43 3.74 -14.72 -9.84
CA THR A 43 5.06 -15.24 -9.45
C THR A 43 5.20 -15.39 -7.94
N CYS A 44 4.49 -14.56 -7.17
CA CYS A 44 4.49 -14.54 -5.70
C CYS A 44 3.35 -15.39 -5.07
N GLU A 45 2.59 -16.16 -5.86
CA GLU A 45 1.44 -16.92 -5.35
C GLU A 45 1.87 -18.00 -4.35
N ASN A 46 1.28 -17.98 -3.14
CA ASN A 46 1.49 -19.04 -2.15
C ASN A 46 0.54 -20.23 -2.41
N VAL A 47 1.02 -21.21 -3.18
CA VAL A 47 0.28 -22.42 -3.51
C VAL A 47 -0.05 -23.31 -2.30
N LYS A 48 0.68 -23.19 -1.18
CA LYS A 48 0.42 -23.96 0.06
C LYS A 48 -0.88 -23.52 0.76
N LYS A 49 -1.35 -22.30 0.48
CA LYS A 49 -2.63 -21.80 1.00
C LYS A 49 -3.85 -22.33 0.24
N ARG A 50 -3.65 -23.02 -0.89
CA ARG A 50 -4.77 -23.63 -1.63
C ARG A 50 -5.44 -24.70 -0.78
N ARG A 51 -6.77 -24.76 -0.90
CA ARG A 51 -7.62 -25.74 -0.20
C ARG A 51 -8.33 -26.61 -1.21
N SER A 52 -8.68 -27.82 -0.79
CA SER A 52 -9.64 -28.66 -1.47
C SER A 52 -10.98 -28.48 -0.75
N VAL A 53 -11.98 -28.01 -1.48
CA VAL A 53 -13.32 -27.78 -0.94
C VAL A 53 -14.23 -28.91 -1.41
N SER A 54 -14.98 -29.52 -0.50
CA SER A 54 -15.97 -30.57 -0.79
C SER A 54 -17.32 -30.18 -0.23
N PHE A 55 -18.38 -30.46 -0.98
CA PHE A 55 -19.76 -30.25 -0.55
C PHE A 55 -20.40 -31.62 -0.26
N THR A 56 -21.12 -31.73 0.84
CA THR A 56 -21.84 -32.95 1.20
C THR A 56 -23.06 -32.68 2.08
N ARG A 57 -24.11 -33.46 1.91
CA ARG A 57 -25.28 -33.54 2.81
C ARG A 57 -25.32 -34.86 3.58
N GLU A 58 -24.45 -35.79 3.22
CA GLU A 58 -24.44 -37.15 3.76
C GLU A 58 -23.56 -37.22 5.00
N LYS A 59 -24.15 -37.66 6.12
CA LYS A 59 -23.44 -37.83 7.39
C LYS A 59 -22.21 -38.75 7.27
N SER A 60 -22.33 -39.84 6.52
CA SER A 60 -21.23 -40.81 6.30
C SER A 60 -20.03 -40.17 5.60
N LYS A 61 -20.28 -39.43 4.50
CA LYS A 61 -19.26 -38.71 3.74
C LYS A 61 -18.65 -37.57 4.56
N PHE A 62 -19.46 -36.81 5.29
CA PHE A 62 -18.97 -35.79 6.21
C PHE A 62 -17.99 -36.37 7.25
N LEU A 63 -18.39 -37.43 7.96
CA LEU A 63 -17.53 -38.09 8.95
C LEU A 63 -16.22 -38.61 8.33
N LYS A 64 -16.26 -39.15 7.10
CA LYS A 64 -15.06 -39.56 6.36
C LYS A 64 -14.13 -38.39 6.07
N LEU A 65 -14.68 -37.23 5.71
CA LEU A 65 -13.89 -36.03 5.38
C LEU A 65 -13.24 -35.40 6.62
N VAL A 66 -13.95 -35.37 7.76
CA VAL A 66 -13.45 -34.80 9.02
C VAL A 66 -12.38 -35.69 9.69
N ARG A 67 -12.51 -37.02 9.56
CA ARG A 67 -11.49 -37.98 10.06
C ARG A 67 -10.19 -37.96 9.26
N SER A 68 -10.15 -37.28 8.12
CA SER A 68 -8.93 -37.16 7.32
C SER A 68 -7.89 -36.32 8.06
N PRO A 69 -6.60 -36.70 8.08
CA PRO A 69 -5.54 -35.84 8.62
C PRO A 69 -5.36 -34.53 7.84
N LEU A 70 -6.00 -34.42 6.66
CA LEU A 70 -6.01 -33.23 5.82
C LEU A 70 -7.15 -32.27 6.18
N PHE A 71 -8.03 -32.63 7.11
CA PHE A 71 -9.13 -31.79 7.53
C PHE A 71 -8.62 -30.43 8.04
N HIS A 72 -9.30 -29.34 7.64
CA HIS A 72 -8.98 -27.99 8.08
C HIS A 72 -10.14 -27.38 8.86
N SER A 73 -11.31 -27.30 8.22
CA SER A 73 -12.53 -26.72 8.80
C SER A 73 -13.75 -27.24 8.04
N PHE A 74 -14.93 -27.04 8.61
CA PHE A 74 -16.19 -27.19 7.91
C PHE A 74 -17.15 -26.06 8.29
N GLU A 75 -18.12 -25.81 7.42
CA GLU A 75 -19.20 -24.85 7.64
C GLU A 75 -20.52 -25.49 7.19
N ILE A 76 -21.54 -25.40 8.03
CA ILE A 76 -22.88 -25.89 7.71
C ILE A 76 -23.67 -24.73 7.13
N LEU A 77 -24.05 -24.86 5.88
CA LEU A 77 -24.91 -23.92 5.16
C LEU A 77 -26.38 -24.34 5.31
N GLU A 78 -27.27 -23.57 4.68
CA GLU A 78 -28.69 -23.90 4.65
C GLU A 78 -28.97 -25.25 3.95
N HIS A 79 -30.11 -25.85 4.28
CA HIS A 79 -30.57 -27.13 3.73
C HIS A 79 -29.61 -28.31 4.00
N ASP A 80 -28.97 -28.33 5.18
CA ASP A 80 -28.03 -29.38 5.62
C ASP A 80 -26.82 -29.57 4.68
N MET A 81 -26.49 -28.56 3.87
CA MET A 81 -25.33 -28.60 3.00
C MET A 81 -24.07 -28.23 3.80
N ILE A 82 -23.11 -29.15 3.84
CA ILE A 82 -21.87 -28.96 4.58
C ILE A 82 -20.72 -28.71 3.59
N ILE A 83 -20.03 -27.59 3.76
CA ILE A 83 -18.74 -27.33 3.12
C ILE A 83 -17.66 -27.89 4.03
N VAL A 84 -16.80 -28.76 3.50
CA VAL A 84 -15.60 -29.24 4.19
C VAL A 84 -14.37 -28.76 3.44
N GLU A 85 -13.56 -27.95 4.12
CA GLU A 85 -12.26 -27.51 3.63
C GLU A 85 -11.16 -28.47 4.12
N ARG A 86 -10.27 -28.83 3.20
CA ARG A 86 -9.13 -29.68 3.48
C ARG A 86 -7.85 -29.11 2.89
N HIS A 87 -6.73 -29.42 3.52
CA HIS A 87 -5.42 -29.25 2.92
C HIS A 87 -5.28 -30.14 1.68
N LYS A 88 -4.45 -29.70 0.72
CA LYS A 88 -4.08 -30.52 -0.43
C LYS A 88 -3.03 -31.55 0.02
N PRO A 89 -3.20 -32.85 -0.31
CA PRO A 89 -2.24 -33.89 0.09
C PRO A 89 -0.86 -33.65 -0.51
N ASN A 90 -0.83 -33.24 -1.79
CA ASN A 90 0.38 -32.91 -2.52
C ASN A 90 0.30 -31.47 -3.01
N VAL A 91 1.37 -30.70 -2.81
CA VAL A 91 1.48 -29.32 -3.28
C VAL A 91 2.71 -29.21 -4.17
N VAL A 92 2.51 -28.93 -5.45
CA VAL A 92 3.61 -28.68 -6.39
C VAL A 92 4.02 -27.21 -6.29
N LEU A 93 5.27 -26.95 -5.94
CA LEU A 93 5.85 -25.60 -5.87
C LEU A 93 6.26 -25.12 -7.27
N ASN A 94 5.29 -24.80 -8.10
CA ASN A 94 5.47 -24.37 -9.49
C ASN A 94 5.35 -22.85 -9.69
N ARG A 95 5.77 -22.07 -8.69
CA ARG A 95 5.77 -20.60 -8.77
C ARG A 95 7.20 -20.10 -8.70
N PRO A 96 7.64 -19.27 -9.66
CA PRO A 96 9.00 -18.75 -9.69
C PRO A 96 9.14 -17.59 -8.69
N LEU A 97 9.13 -17.92 -7.39
CA LEU A 97 9.17 -16.94 -6.29
C LEU A 97 10.39 -16.01 -6.38
N TYR A 98 11.51 -16.53 -6.90
CA TYR A 98 12.74 -15.76 -7.13
C TYR A 98 12.54 -14.59 -8.11
N VAL A 99 11.68 -14.74 -9.13
CA VAL A 99 11.33 -13.62 -10.03
C VAL A 99 10.64 -12.52 -9.24
N GLY A 100 9.70 -12.89 -8.37
CA GLY A 100 9.01 -11.95 -7.50
C GLY A 100 9.97 -11.21 -6.56
N ALA A 101 10.90 -11.93 -5.95
CA ALA A 101 11.92 -11.34 -5.08
C ALA A 101 12.79 -10.32 -5.85
N VAL A 102 13.33 -10.71 -7.01
CA VAL A 102 14.17 -9.83 -7.83
C VAL A 102 13.42 -8.58 -8.30
N VAL A 103 12.15 -8.72 -8.72
CA VAL A 103 11.32 -7.56 -9.10
C VAL A 103 11.17 -6.57 -7.95
N LEU A 104 10.98 -7.06 -6.71
CA LEU A 104 10.88 -6.20 -5.54
C LEU A 104 12.20 -5.49 -5.23
N ASP A 105 13.32 -6.18 -5.37
CA ASP A 105 14.65 -5.60 -5.10
C ASP A 105 15.04 -4.56 -6.15
N VAL A 106 14.78 -4.83 -7.44
CA VAL A 106 14.94 -3.85 -8.52
C VAL A 106 14.05 -2.63 -8.29
N SER A 107 12.79 -2.83 -7.86
CA SER A 107 11.89 -1.73 -7.53
C SER A 107 12.46 -0.84 -6.41
N LYS A 108 12.95 -1.43 -5.31
CA LYS A 108 13.63 -0.66 -4.23
C LYS A 108 14.86 0.06 -4.74
N GLN A 109 15.67 -0.58 -5.59
CA GLN A 109 16.85 0.05 -6.17
C GLN A 109 16.51 1.28 -6.99
N ILE A 110 15.41 1.26 -7.78
CA ILE A 110 14.92 2.44 -8.51
C ILE A 110 14.53 3.56 -7.53
N MET A 111 13.80 3.23 -6.46
CA MET A 111 13.41 4.19 -5.42
C MET A 111 14.63 4.82 -4.74
N PHE A 112 15.62 4.01 -4.34
CA PHE A 112 16.85 4.48 -3.72
C PHE A 112 17.69 5.30 -4.68
N ASN A 113 17.80 4.89 -5.94
CA ASN A 113 18.56 5.61 -6.94
C ASN A 113 17.97 7.02 -7.14
N PHE A 114 16.65 7.15 -7.25
CA PHE A 114 16.01 8.46 -7.33
C PHE A 114 16.22 9.29 -6.06
N HIS A 115 16.02 8.70 -4.88
CA HIS A 115 16.18 9.42 -3.62
C HIS A 115 17.61 9.92 -3.41
N TYR A 116 18.62 9.05 -3.52
CA TYR A 116 20.00 9.40 -3.20
C TYR A 116 20.70 10.14 -4.34
N ASN A 117 20.54 9.69 -5.59
CA ASN A 117 21.30 10.23 -6.72
C ASN A 117 20.61 11.38 -7.45
N ALA A 118 19.31 11.59 -7.25
CA ALA A 118 18.60 12.76 -7.76
C ALA A 118 18.26 13.75 -6.63
N ILE A 119 17.37 13.37 -5.72
CA ILE A 119 16.80 14.30 -4.73
C ILE A 119 17.83 14.74 -3.68
N LYS A 120 18.52 13.81 -3.00
CA LYS A 120 19.52 14.17 -1.98
C LYS A 120 20.75 14.83 -2.58
N LYS A 121 21.15 14.45 -3.80
CA LYS A 121 22.26 15.11 -4.51
C LYS A 121 21.95 16.58 -4.82
N MET A 122 20.71 16.87 -5.22
CA MET A 122 20.27 18.22 -5.58
C MET A 122 20.09 19.13 -4.36
N TYR A 123 19.34 18.66 -3.35
CA TYR A 123 18.93 19.50 -2.23
C TYR A 123 19.78 19.35 -0.97
N LYS A 124 20.63 18.32 -0.88
CA LYS A 124 21.49 18.03 0.29
C LYS A 124 20.68 17.98 1.59
N ASP A 125 20.84 18.98 2.45
CA ASP A 125 20.17 19.09 3.76
C ASP A 125 18.83 19.83 3.68
N LYS A 126 18.56 20.54 2.57
CA LYS A 126 17.30 21.25 2.28
C LYS A 126 16.15 20.33 1.87
N VAL A 127 16.27 19.02 2.13
CA VAL A 127 15.22 18.04 1.83
C VAL A 127 15.06 17.03 2.95
N THR A 128 13.80 16.86 3.36
CA THR A 128 13.37 15.84 4.30
C THR A 128 12.34 14.93 3.63
N MET A 129 12.58 13.62 3.68
CA MET A 129 11.59 12.64 3.25
C MET A 129 10.57 12.42 4.36
N CYS A 130 9.34 12.88 4.17
CA CYS A 130 8.27 12.81 5.16
C CYS A 130 7.64 11.41 5.24
N ALA A 131 7.48 10.75 4.09
CA ALA A 131 6.89 9.42 4.00
C ALA A 131 7.27 8.71 2.69
N SER A 132 7.09 7.39 2.67
CA SER A 132 7.14 6.57 1.46
C SER A 132 6.07 5.49 1.49
N ASP A 133 5.40 5.23 0.37
CA ASP A 133 4.51 4.07 0.22
C ASP A 133 4.75 3.38 -1.11
N THR A 134 5.39 2.21 -1.07
CA THR A 134 5.65 1.28 -2.18
C THR A 134 6.43 1.90 -3.35
N ASP A 135 5.79 2.76 -4.14
CA ASP A 135 6.28 3.43 -5.35
C ASP A 135 6.13 4.96 -5.27
N SER A 136 5.85 5.51 -4.08
CA SER A 136 5.68 6.94 -3.84
C SER A 136 6.59 7.48 -2.74
N LEU A 137 7.02 8.73 -2.90
CA LEU A 137 7.90 9.47 -1.99
C LEU A 137 7.29 10.84 -1.72
N PHE A 138 7.26 11.23 -0.45
CA PHE A 138 6.75 12.53 -0.01
C PHE A 138 7.92 13.34 0.52
N TYR A 139 8.15 14.53 -0.04
CA TYR A 139 9.26 15.38 0.32
C TYR A 139 8.78 16.73 0.84
N HIS A 140 9.44 17.19 1.90
CA HIS A 140 9.52 18.59 2.27
C HIS A 140 10.85 19.13 1.71
N ILE A 141 10.77 20.10 0.81
CA ILE A 141 11.91 20.66 0.09
C ILE A 141 11.94 22.17 0.34
N GLU A 142 13.11 22.68 0.73
CA GLU A 142 13.37 24.11 0.88
C GLU A 142 14.09 24.62 -0.40
N THR A 143 13.35 25.31 -1.26
CA THR A 143 13.84 25.87 -2.52
C THR A 143 12.99 27.08 -2.92
N ASP A 144 13.52 27.95 -3.77
CA ASP A 144 12.79 29.12 -4.27
C ASP A 144 11.68 28.71 -5.25
N ASP A 145 11.95 27.73 -6.13
CA ASP A 145 10.98 27.22 -7.11
C ASP A 145 11.31 25.78 -7.51
N VAL A 146 10.55 24.83 -6.97
CA VAL A 146 10.73 23.40 -7.24
C VAL A 146 10.52 23.05 -8.71
N TYR A 147 9.68 23.78 -9.44
CA TYR A 147 9.42 23.48 -10.86
C TYR A 147 10.56 23.95 -11.76
N LYS A 148 11.28 25.02 -11.39
CA LYS A 148 12.53 25.38 -12.06
C LYS A 148 13.58 24.29 -11.85
N ASP A 149 13.72 23.79 -10.62
CA ASP A 149 14.67 22.70 -10.32
C ASP A 149 14.36 21.44 -11.15
N MET A 150 13.08 21.12 -11.33
CA MET A 150 12.61 19.96 -12.09
C MET A 150 12.91 20.04 -13.60
N GLN A 151 13.20 21.22 -14.18
CA GLN A 151 13.58 21.35 -15.59
C GLN A 151 14.82 20.50 -15.92
N GLY A 152 15.79 20.44 -15.00
CA GLY A 152 17.00 19.63 -15.12
C GLY A 152 16.80 18.13 -14.85
N MET A 153 15.59 17.71 -14.47
CA MET A 153 15.30 16.35 -13.98
C MET A 153 14.56 15.47 -15.00
N SER A 154 14.56 15.84 -16.28
CA SER A 154 13.88 15.07 -17.35
C SER A 154 14.33 13.60 -17.45
N LYS A 155 15.54 13.25 -16.98
CA LYS A 155 15.99 11.85 -16.88
C LYS A 155 15.20 11.02 -15.86
N TRP A 156 14.61 11.67 -14.87
CA TRP A 156 13.97 11.03 -13.72
C TRP A 156 12.45 11.13 -13.74
N LEU A 157 11.89 12.10 -14.47
CA LEU A 157 10.50 12.51 -14.34
C LEU A 157 9.67 12.29 -15.60
N ASP A 158 8.46 11.77 -15.42
CA ASP A 158 7.36 11.79 -16.38
C ASP A 158 6.40 12.95 -16.02
N THR A 159 6.45 14.03 -16.80
CA THR A 159 5.60 15.22 -16.65
C THR A 159 4.44 15.25 -17.66
N SER A 160 4.12 14.11 -18.28
CA SER A 160 3.09 14.05 -19.34
C SER A 160 1.65 14.21 -18.84
N ASP A 161 1.42 14.10 -17.52
CA ASP A 161 0.09 14.28 -16.91
C ASP A 161 -0.13 15.74 -16.42
N TYR A 162 0.83 16.66 -16.67
CA TYR A 162 0.71 18.08 -16.32
C TYR A 162 -0.32 18.81 -17.22
N PRO A 163 -0.87 19.94 -16.76
CA PRO A 163 -1.67 20.83 -17.62
C PRO A 163 -0.88 21.29 -18.86
N LEU A 164 -1.56 21.46 -19.99
CA LEU A 164 -0.93 21.81 -21.29
C LEU A 164 -0.22 23.18 -21.25
N ASP A 165 -0.71 24.08 -20.42
CA ASP A 165 -0.18 25.41 -20.17
C ASP A 165 1.02 25.42 -19.21
N HIS A 166 1.34 24.28 -18.58
CA HIS A 166 2.43 24.21 -17.62
C HIS A 166 3.81 24.14 -18.33
N PRO A 167 4.82 24.94 -17.92
CA PRO A 167 6.13 24.99 -18.57
C PRO A 167 6.86 23.64 -18.68
N LEU A 168 6.66 22.76 -17.71
CA LEU A 168 7.25 21.41 -17.67
C LEU A 168 6.49 20.34 -18.45
N TYR A 169 5.34 20.65 -19.05
CA TYR A 169 4.54 19.66 -19.76
C TYR A 169 5.34 19.06 -20.93
N SER A 170 5.49 17.73 -20.93
CA SER A 170 6.19 17.03 -22.00
C SER A 170 5.68 15.60 -22.17
N LEU A 171 5.43 15.21 -23.42
CA LEU A 171 5.03 13.85 -23.76
C LEU A 171 6.21 12.88 -23.91
N LYS A 172 7.46 13.38 -23.85
CA LYS A 172 8.68 12.59 -24.09
C LYS A 172 8.78 11.34 -23.23
N ASN A 173 8.37 11.45 -21.96
CA ASN A 173 8.53 10.40 -20.95
C ASN A 173 7.22 9.67 -20.60
N LYS A 174 6.17 9.89 -21.40
CA LYS A 174 4.82 9.41 -21.09
C LYS A 174 4.78 7.90 -20.85
N LYS A 175 4.51 7.50 -19.60
CA LYS A 175 4.41 6.10 -19.14
C LYS A 175 5.66 5.26 -19.44
N VAL A 176 6.83 5.90 -19.53
CA VAL A 176 8.12 5.20 -19.58
C VAL A 176 8.38 4.57 -18.20
N MET A 177 8.86 3.32 -18.21
CA MET A 177 9.06 2.54 -16.99
C MET A 177 10.21 3.11 -16.14
N GLY A 178 10.04 3.12 -14.82
CA GLY A 178 11.09 3.52 -13.88
C GLY A 178 11.22 5.03 -13.67
N LEU A 179 10.44 5.85 -14.37
CA LEU A 179 10.36 7.29 -14.14
C LEU A 179 9.28 7.62 -13.11
N PHE A 180 9.52 8.71 -12.38
CA PHE A 180 8.64 9.22 -11.34
C PHE A 180 7.71 10.28 -11.92
N LYS A 181 6.49 10.36 -11.42
CA LYS A 181 5.55 11.42 -11.78
C LYS A 181 5.20 12.23 -10.56
N ASP A 182 4.93 13.52 -10.76
CA ASP A 182 4.24 14.31 -9.74
C ASP A 182 2.77 13.87 -9.69
N GLU A 183 2.36 13.28 -8.57
CA GLU A 183 1.00 12.77 -8.37
C GLU A 183 -0.05 13.91 -8.33
N ASN A 184 0.37 15.13 -8.03
CA ASN A 184 -0.52 16.29 -7.92
C ASN A 184 -0.53 17.18 -9.19
N ASN A 185 0.18 16.77 -10.26
CA ASN A 185 0.20 17.42 -11.57
C ASN A 185 0.42 18.96 -11.51
N GLY A 186 1.49 19.39 -10.83
CA GLY A 186 1.83 20.81 -10.71
C GLY A 186 1.15 21.53 -9.53
N LYS A 187 0.45 20.81 -8.64
CA LYS A 187 -0.17 21.39 -7.45
C LYS A 187 0.65 21.08 -6.20
N ILE A 188 1.35 22.09 -5.71
CA ILE A 188 2.22 21.99 -4.53
C ILE A 188 1.40 21.58 -3.31
N MET A 189 1.93 20.63 -2.53
CA MET A 189 1.41 20.31 -1.20
C MET A 189 1.84 21.39 -0.20
N THR A 190 0.87 22.05 0.42
CA THR A 190 1.12 23.10 1.43
C THR A 190 1.28 22.54 2.82
N SER A 191 0.72 21.36 3.09
CA SER A 191 0.83 20.69 4.39
C SER A 191 0.69 19.19 4.25
N PHE A 192 1.44 18.43 5.06
CA PHE A 192 1.40 16.98 5.09
C PHE A 192 1.42 16.49 6.54
N ILE A 193 0.61 15.48 6.84
CA ILE A 193 0.56 14.81 8.14
C ILE A 193 0.55 13.29 7.91
N GLY A 194 1.57 12.59 8.39
CA GLY A 194 1.63 11.13 8.40
C GLY A 194 1.52 10.59 9.82
N LEU A 195 0.51 9.77 10.10
CA LEU A 195 0.33 9.13 11.42
C LEU A 195 1.06 7.78 11.49
N ARG A 196 0.93 6.97 10.44
CA ARG A 196 1.57 5.66 10.31
C ARG A 196 1.56 5.21 8.86
N ALA A 197 2.20 4.08 8.57
CA ALA A 197 2.18 3.47 7.24
C ALA A 197 0.74 3.37 6.68
N LYS A 198 0.51 3.97 5.51
CA LYS A 198 -0.79 4.03 4.80
C LYS A 198 -1.89 4.77 5.58
N MET A 199 -1.52 5.71 6.44
CA MET A 199 -2.42 6.60 7.16
C MET A 199 -1.85 8.01 7.21
N TYR A 200 -2.32 8.88 6.32
CA TYR A 200 -1.80 10.23 6.16
C TYR A 200 -2.84 11.15 5.53
N THR A 201 -2.60 12.46 5.61
CA THR A 201 -3.38 13.48 4.92
C THR A 201 -2.48 14.58 4.40
N PHE A 202 -2.91 15.24 3.34
CA PHE A 202 -2.24 16.44 2.85
C PHE A 202 -3.22 17.41 2.22
N SER A 203 -2.80 18.68 2.16
CA SER A 203 -3.51 19.77 1.50
C SER A 203 -2.65 20.31 0.36
N THR A 204 -3.29 20.73 -0.73
CA THR A 204 -2.66 21.36 -1.89
C THR A 204 -3.00 22.85 -1.97
N VAL A 205 -2.23 23.59 -2.78
CA VAL A 205 -2.41 25.04 -2.97
C VAL A 205 -3.81 25.44 -3.46
N ASP A 206 -4.51 24.54 -4.17
CA ASP A 206 -5.90 24.74 -4.61
C ASP A 206 -6.95 24.44 -3.52
N GLY A 207 -6.52 24.28 -2.26
CA GLY A 207 -7.39 24.03 -1.11
C GLY A 207 -7.93 22.60 -1.03
N LYS A 208 -7.52 21.68 -1.91
CA LYS A 208 -7.97 20.29 -1.86
C LYS A 208 -7.25 19.53 -0.76
N THR A 209 -8.00 18.72 -0.02
CA THR A 209 -7.48 17.82 1.01
C THR A 209 -7.66 16.37 0.56
N LYS A 210 -6.63 15.54 0.78
CA LYS A 210 -6.71 14.09 0.56
C LYS A 210 -6.39 13.34 1.85
N CYS A 211 -7.40 12.70 2.43
CA CYS A 211 -7.24 11.78 3.54
C CYS A 211 -7.00 10.35 3.03
N VAL A 212 -6.05 9.64 3.62
CA VAL A 212 -5.74 8.23 3.35
C VAL A 212 -5.68 7.49 4.67
N GLY A 213 -6.44 6.40 4.81
CA GLY A 213 -6.45 5.59 6.03
C GLY A 213 -6.70 4.12 5.71
N LYS A 214 -5.65 3.30 5.76
CA LYS A 214 -5.76 1.86 5.55
C LYS A 214 -6.72 1.25 6.56
N GLY A 215 -7.60 0.40 6.05
CA GLY A 215 -8.62 -0.27 6.83
C GLY A 215 -9.90 0.54 6.94
N VAL A 216 -9.89 1.88 6.84
CA VAL A 216 -11.11 2.71 6.91
C VAL A 216 -11.88 2.66 5.58
N PRO A 217 -13.20 2.40 5.59
CA PRO A 217 -13.99 2.41 4.36
C PRO A 217 -13.97 3.78 3.70
N ARG A 218 -13.93 3.78 2.36
CA ARG A 218 -13.78 5.01 1.56
C ARG A 218 -14.82 6.08 1.88
N GLN A 219 -16.07 5.68 2.14
CA GLN A 219 -17.14 6.64 2.47
C GLN A 219 -16.95 7.25 3.86
N ALA A 220 -16.64 6.45 4.87
CA ALA A 220 -16.35 6.94 6.22
C ALA A 220 -15.13 7.88 6.22
N LEU A 221 -14.08 7.54 5.45
CA LEU A 221 -12.89 8.38 5.28
C LEU A 221 -13.23 9.76 4.70
N LYS A 222 -14.17 9.84 3.74
CA LYS A 222 -14.60 11.10 3.14
C LYS A 222 -15.52 11.94 4.03
N GLN A 223 -16.42 11.28 4.77
CA GLN A 223 -17.48 11.96 5.50
C GLN A 223 -17.10 12.32 6.93
N GLN A 224 -16.20 11.55 7.56
CA GLN A 224 -15.91 11.66 9.00
C GLN A 224 -14.48 12.06 9.31
N LEU A 225 -13.57 12.05 8.33
CA LEU A 225 -12.16 12.39 8.54
C LEU A 225 -11.74 13.59 7.70
N SER A 226 -11.14 14.57 8.37
CA SER A 226 -10.66 15.82 7.80
C SER A 226 -9.19 16.06 8.14
N PHE A 227 -8.52 17.01 7.47
CA PHE A 227 -7.15 17.40 7.82
C PHE A 227 -7.01 17.76 9.31
N LYS A 228 -7.98 18.50 9.85
CA LYS A 228 -8.02 18.90 11.26
C LYS A 228 -8.04 17.71 12.21
N ASP A 229 -8.70 16.61 11.84
CA ASP A 229 -8.73 15.41 12.68
C ASP A 229 -7.36 14.73 12.77
N TYR A 230 -6.62 14.66 11.67
CA TYR A 230 -5.24 14.15 11.68
C TYR A 230 -4.32 15.05 12.50
N TYR A 231 -4.47 16.38 12.35
CA TYR A 231 -3.73 17.36 13.14
C TYR A 231 -3.99 17.20 14.64
N LYS A 232 -5.26 17.12 15.05
CA LYS A 232 -5.65 16.86 16.45
C LYS A 232 -5.11 15.52 16.95
N CYS A 233 -5.07 14.51 16.10
CA CYS A 233 -4.52 13.21 16.48
C CYS A 233 -3.03 13.30 16.84
N ILE A 234 -2.24 14.08 16.11
CA ILE A 234 -0.82 14.33 16.45
C ILE A 234 -0.68 15.26 17.65
N VAL A 235 -1.36 16.41 17.66
CA VAL A 235 -1.10 17.46 18.65
C VAL A 235 -1.77 17.16 19.99
N GLU A 236 -3.01 16.70 19.98
CA GLU A 236 -3.77 16.38 21.20
C GLU A 236 -3.60 14.91 21.63
N LYS A 237 -2.88 14.08 20.86
CA LYS A 237 -2.75 12.62 21.07
C LYS A 237 -4.09 11.88 21.18
N LYS A 238 -5.15 12.43 20.58
CA LYS A 238 -6.50 11.84 20.63
C LYS A 238 -6.74 10.90 19.46
N ASN A 239 -7.21 9.69 19.78
CA ASN A 239 -7.73 8.77 18.79
C ASN A 239 -9.09 9.26 18.26
N LYS A 240 -9.40 8.96 16.99
CA LYS A 240 -10.72 9.24 16.41
C LYS A 240 -11.36 7.95 15.93
N ASN A 241 -12.57 7.68 16.40
CA ASN A 241 -13.39 6.57 15.91
C ASN A 241 -14.16 6.96 14.65
N VAL A 242 -14.42 5.98 13.79
CA VAL A 242 -15.26 6.11 12.60
C VAL A 242 -16.31 5.03 12.62
N SER A 243 -17.53 5.40 12.25
CA SER A 243 -18.69 4.51 12.22
C SER A 243 -19.18 4.32 10.79
N PHE A 244 -19.49 3.10 10.39
CA PHE A 244 -19.98 2.82 9.05
C PHE A 244 -20.86 1.59 9.01
N LYS A 245 -21.67 1.54 7.96
CA LYS A 245 -22.47 0.36 7.62
C LYS A 245 -21.59 -0.60 6.82
N LYS A 246 -21.67 -1.89 7.15
CA LYS A 246 -21.12 -2.98 6.33
C LYS A 246 -22.17 -4.05 6.13
N ILE A 247 -22.15 -4.66 4.95
CA ILE A 247 -22.90 -5.90 4.70
C ILE A 247 -22.14 -7.02 5.41
N SER A 248 -22.84 -7.73 6.27
CA SER A 248 -22.34 -8.90 6.99
C SER A 248 -23.19 -10.11 6.62
N SER A 249 -22.64 -11.31 6.88
CA SER A 249 -23.37 -12.56 6.79
C SER A 249 -23.30 -13.29 8.13
N ASP A 250 -24.36 -13.99 8.47
CA ASP A 250 -24.43 -14.95 9.58
C ASP A 250 -23.69 -16.26 9.27
N ARG A 251 -23.02 -16.34 8.11
CA ARG A 251 -22.41 -17.55 7.54
C ARG A 251 -23.42 -18.63 7.14
N LYS A 252 -24.69 -18.27 7.02
CA LYS A 252 -25.77 -19.11 6.50
C LYS A 252 -26.45 -18.46 5.30
N HIS A 253 -25.68 -17.70 4.51
CA HIS A 253 -26.16 -16.96 3.34
C HIS A 253 -27.19 -15.86 3.61
N ASN A 254 -27.53 -15.57 4.87
CA ASN A 254 -28.35 -14.40 5.18
C ASN A 254 -27.46 -13.17 5.23
N LEU A 255 -27.74 -12.22 4.34
CA LEU A 255 -27.05 -10.94 4.29
C LEU A 255 -27.84 -9.90 5.08
N PHE A 256 -27.16 -9.18 5.97
CA PHE A 256 -27.77 -8.09 6.72
C PHE A 256 -26.81 -6.92 6.86
N THR A 257 -27.36 -5.74 7.07
CA THR A 257 -26.58 -4.54 7.30
C THR A 257 -26.23 -4.44 8.78
N THR A 258 -24.94 -4.32 9.09
CA THR A 258 -24.44 -4.08 10.45
C THR A 258 -23.80 -2.71 10.55
N PHE A 259 -23.97 -2.07 11.69
CA PHE A 259 -23.24 -0.87 12.05
C PHE A 259 -21.97 -1.28 12.79
N SER A 260 -20.83 -0.73 12.38
CA SER A 260 -19.54 -0.99 13.00
C SER A 260 -18.85 0.32 13.29
N THR A 261 -18.43 0.50 14.53
CA THR A 261 -17.53 1.57 14.96
C THR A 261 -16.15 0.98 15.15
N LYS A 262 -15.12 1.70 14.71
CA LYS A 262 -13.73 1.31 14.95
C LYS A 262 -12.82 2.51 15.12
N LYS A 263 -11.64 2.25 15.69
CA LYS A 263 -10.53 3.21 15.72
C LYS A 263 -10.11 3.56 14.28
N GLY A 264 -10.37 4.81 13.89
CA GLY A 264 -10.10 5.35 12.56
C GLY A 264 -8.72 5.99 12.48
N LEU A 265 -8.42 6.92 13.40
CA LEU A 265 -7.11 7.57 13.53
C LEU A 265 -6.48 7.25 14.88
N SER A 266 -5.17 7.05 14.86
CA SER A 266 -4.33 6.94 16.05
C SER A 266 -2.93 7.46 15.73
N CYS A 267 -2.32 8.14 16.70
CA CYS A 267 -0.94 8.63 16.61
C CYS A 267 0.10 7.57 16.98
N PHE A 268 -0.33 6.38 17.40
CA PHE A 268 0.56 5.27 17.71
C PHE A 268 0.98 4.53 16.43
N ASP A 269 2.29 4.38 16.24
CA ASP A 269 2.90 3.58 15.18
C ASP A 269 3.85 2.55 15.82
N ASP A 270 3.47 1.27 15.76
CA ASP A 270 4.22 0.13 16.32
C ASP A 270 5.51 -0.20 15.55
N LYS A 271 5.81 0.54 14.48
CA LYS A 271 6.93 0.25 13.57
C LYS A 271 8.03 1.30 13.62
N ARG A 272 7.82 2.38 14.37
CA ARG A 272 8.71 3.54 14.39
C ARG A 272 8.85 4.04 15.82
N TYR A 273 10.06 4.44 16.16
CA TYR A 273 10.30 5.21 17.37
C TYR A 273 9.85 6.65 17.15
N ILE A 274 8.86 7.11 17.90
CA ILE A 274 8.35 8.49 17.84
C ILE A 274 9.14 9.33 18.83
N GLU A 275 9.75 10.43 18.37
CA GLU A 275 10.50 11.34 19.24
C GLU A 275 9.58 12.15 20.16
N SER A 276 10.15 12.79 21.19
CA SER A 276 9.41 13.61 22.16
C SER A 276 8.59 14.74 21.53
N CYS A 277 8.98 15.22 20.35
CA CYS A 277 8.23 16.21 19.57
C CYS A 277 6.95 15.65 18.91
N ASN A 278 6.69 14.35 18.98
CA ASN A 278 5.55 13.64 18.38
C ASN A 278 5.41 13.78 16.84
N VAL A 279 6.44 14.29 16.16
CA VAL A 279 6.43 14.57 14.72
C VAL A 279 7.54 13.81 14.00
N LYS A 280 8.76 13.85 14.54
CA LYS A 280 9.90 13.12 13.97
C LYS A 280 9.87 11.67 14.41
N THR A 281 10.18 10.77 13.48
CA THR A 281 10.24 9.34 13.75
C THR A 281 11.54 8.72 13.26
N LYS A 282 12.02 7.73 13.99
CA LYS A 282 13.21 6.94 13.66
C LYS A 282 12.84 5.47 13.51
N ALA A 283 13.63 4.74 12.73
CA ALA A 283 13.52 3.28 12.71
C ALA A 283 14.08 2.74 14.04
N TYR A 284 13.49 1.66 14.57
CA TYR A 284 14.06 0.95 15.70
C TYR A 284 15.49 0.47 15.36
N GLY A 285 16.40 0.55 16.34
CA GLY A 285 17.83 0.26 16.15
C GLY A 285 18.65 1.42 15.54
N HIS A 286 18.07 2.61 15.36
CA HIS A 286 18.83 3.80 14.96
C HIS A 286 19.79 4.22 16.08
N PHE A 287 21.07 4.49 15.75
CA PHE A 287 22.15 4.79 16.72
C PHE A 287 21.85 5.90 17.73
N SER A 288 21.00 6.87 17.36
CA SER A 288 20.62 7.98 18.23
C SER A 288 19.48 7.65 19.20
N ILE A 289 18.82 6.51 19.00
CA ILE A 289 17.91 5.96 20.00
C ILE A 289 18.86 5.42 21.04
N ARG A 290 19.03 6.16 22.14
CA ARG A 290 19.75 5.60 23.29
C ARG A 290 18.98 4.33 23.67
N ASP A 291 19.71 3.24 23.90
CA ASP A 291 19.22 2.15 24.75
C ASP A 291 19.04 2.75 26.15
N ASP A 292 18.04 3.62 26.30
CA ASP A 292 17.42 3.86 27.57
C ASP A 292 16.68 2.56 27.84
N GLY A 293 17.43 1.58 28.36
CA GLY A 293 16.88 0.38 28.95
C GLY A 293 15.66 0.79 29.75
N GLU A 294 14.52 0.18 29.46
CA GLU A 294 13.29 0.40 30.19
C GLU A 294 12.61 1.77 29.98
N ARG A 295 12.37 2.19 28.74
CA ARG A 295 11.02 2.75 28.46
C ARG A 295 10.01 1.63 28.28
N ASN A 296 9.66 1.12 29.46
CA ASN A 296 8.36 0.62 29.89
C ASN A 296 7.55 -0.11 28.81
N ILE A 297 7.76 -1.42 28.74
CA ILE A 297 6.70 -2.38 28.40
C ILE A 297 5.39 -1.99 29.13
N SER A 298 5.47 -1.40 30.32
CA SER A 298 4.39 -0.79 31.11
C SER A 298 3.58 0.29 30.36
N GLU A 299 4.19 1.23 29.63
CA GLU A 299 3.46 2.26 28.86
C GLU A 299 2.82 1.65 27.60
N LEU A 300 3.47 0.64 27.02
CA LEU A 300 2.91 -0.18 25.93
C LEU A 300 1.73 -1.04 26.40
N VAL A 301 1.79 -1.57 27.63
CA VAL A 301 0.75 -2.38 28.27
C VAL A 301 -0.42 -1.50 28.70
N GLU A 302 -0.19 -0.33 29.28
CA GLU A 302 -1.26 0.64 29.61
C GLU A 302 -2.00 1.12 28.34
N LEU A 303 -1.29 1.36 27.24
CA LEU A 303 -1.90 1.69 25.93
C LEU A 303 -2.63 0.51 25.26
N LEU A 304 -2.29 -0.73 25.63
CA LEU A 304 -2.97 -1.94 25.17
C LEU A 304 -4.18 -2.30 26.04
N ASP A 305 -4.17 -1.94 27.32
CA ASP A 305 -5.30 -2.14 28.24
C ASP A 305 -6.45 -1.14 27.99
N GLU A 306 -6.17 -0.01 27.31
CA GLU A 306 -7.18 0.94 26.82
C GLU A 306 -7.73 0.63 25.39
N LEU A 307 -7.41 -0.54 24.82
CA LEU A 307 -7.79 -0.97 23.46
C LEU A 307 -8.96 -1.94 23.43
#